data_AF-A0A402CXY7-F1
#
_entry.id   AF-A0A402CXY7-F1
#
_cell.length_a   1.000
_cell.length_b   1.000
_cell.length_c   1.000
_cell.angle_alpha   90.00
_cell.angle_beta   90.00
_cell.angle_gamma   90.00
#
_symmetry.space_group_name_H-M   'P 1'
#
loop_
_entity.id
_entity.type
_entity.pdbx_description
1 polymer ?
#
loop_
_entity_poly.entity_id
_entity_poly.type
_entity_poly.pdbx_seq_one_letter_code
_entity_poly.pdbx_strand_id
1 'polypeptide(L)'
;MPQSHDIFNAIRGGDLSRVQALLDGDPSASDARNSDGVTPLVSAVYQGQDAIVQELIQRRPPTDIWEAAAVGTSSVITREIEQDPNIIHQTSPDGWLPLHLACFFGHPGAA
;
A
#
# COMPACT_ATOMS: atom_id res chain seq x y z
N MET A 1 3.26 -20.10 7.42
CA MET A 1 3.81 -18.76 7.12
C MET A 1 3.69 -17.88 8.37
N PRO A 2 4.72 -17.81 9.25
CA PRO A 2 4.63 -17.01 10.48
C PRO A 2 4.87 -15.51 10.27
N GLN A 3 5.77 -15.12 9.37
CA GLN A 3 6.28 -13.74 9.29
C GLN A 3 5.29 -12.73 8.72
N SER A 4 4.40 -13.15 7.82
CA SER A 4 3.40 -12.25 7.22
C SER A 4 2.40 -11.74 8.25
N HIS A 5 1.97 -12.56 9.23
CA HIS A 5 1.10 -12.08 10.31
C HIS A 5 1.82 -11.08 11.23
N ASP A 6 3.13 -11.23 11.40
CA ASP A 6 3.91 -10.39 12.30
C ASP A 6 4.01 -8.94 11.81
N ILE A 7 4.17 -8.71 10.50
CA ILE A 7 4.26 -7.35 9.95
C ILE A 7 2.93 -6.60 10.04
N PHE A 8 1.79 -7.26 9.75
CA PHE A 8 0.48 -6.62 9.86
C PHE A 8 0.10 -6.29 11.31
N ASN A 9 0.49 -7.13 12.27
CA ASN A 9 0.31 -6.84 13.69
C ASN A 9 1.19 -5.65 14.14
N ALA A 10 2.44 -5.58 13.69
CA ALA A 10 3.32 -4.45 13.96
C ALA A 10 2.75 -3.13 13.39
N ILE A 11 2.22 -3.16 12.17
CA ILE A 11 1.55 -2.02 11.54
C ILE A 11 0.32 -1.59 12.34
N ARG A 12 -0.56 -2.54 12.72
CA ARG A 12 -1.73 -2.24 13.55
C ARG A 12 -1.36 -1.63 14.89
N GLY A 13 -0.23 -2.02 15.46
CA GLY A 13 0.29 -1.45 16.70
C GLY A 13 1.05 -0.13 16.55
N GLY A 14 1.33 0.33 15.32
CA GLY A 14 2.17 1.50 15.07
C GLY A 14 3.65 1.28 15.42
N ASP A 15 4.10 0.02 15.49
CA ASP A 15 5.46 -0.33 15.90
C ASP A 15 6.44 -0.27 14.72
N LEU A 16 6.89 0.95 14.40
CA LEU A 16 7.86 1.20 13.32
C LEU A 16 9.15 0.40 13.51
N SER A 17 9.66 0.29 14.74
CA SER A 17 10.90 -0.43 15.02
C SER A 17 10.76 -1.92 14.71
N ARG A 18 9.62 -2.52 15.05
CA ARG A 18 9.33 -3.91 14.71
C ARG A 18 9.15 -4.10 13.21
N VAL A 19 8.49 -3.17 12.52
CA VAL A 19 8.36 -3.21 11.05
C VAL A 19 9.75 -3.17 10.39
N GLN A 20 10.62 -2.25 10.80
CA GLN A 20 12.00 -2.16 10.29
C GLN A 20 12.76 -3.47 10.53
N ALA A 21 12.74 -4.00 11.75
CA ALA A 21 13.42 -5.25 12.07
C ALA A 21 12.89 -6.46 11.28
N LEU A 22 11.58 -6.51 11.00
CA LEU A 22 10.99 -7.54 10.15
C LEU A 22 11.46 -7.42 8.70
N LEU A 23 11.48 -6.20 8.15
CA LEU A 23 11.91 -5.94 6.78
C LEU A 23 13.43 -6.09 6.59
N ASP A 24 14.23 -5.83 7.62
CA ASP A 24 15.67 -6.08 7.62
C ASP A 24 15.97 -7.59 7.65
N GLY A 25 15.15 -8.38 8.34
CA GLY A 25 15.27 -9.83 8.40
C GLY A 25 14.74 -10.54 7.15
N ASP A 26 13.65 -10.02 6.56
CA ASP A 26 13.05 -10.52 5.33
C ASP A 26 12.45 -9.36 4.51
N PRO A 27 13.18 -8.85 3.50
CA PRO A 27 12.66 -7.81 2.62
C PRO A 27 11.38 -8.22 1.87
N SER A 28 11.14 -9.51 1.64
CA SER A 28 9.92 -9.97 0.96
C SER A 28 8.66 -9.76 1.78
N ALA A 29 8.79 -9.50 3.09
CA ALA A 29 7.67 -9.17 3.95
C ALA A 29 6.92 -7.90 3.49
N SER A 30 7.55 -6.97 2.76
CA SER A 30 6.84 -5.82 2.17
C SER A 30 5.86 -6.17 1.05
N ASP A 31 6.00 -7.35 0.43
CA ASP A 31 5.11 -7.85 -0.62
C ASP A 31 4.02 -8.79 -0.09
N ALA A 32 4.02 -9.06 1.22
CA ALA A 32 3.02 -9.92 1.84
C ALA A 32 1.59 -9.41 1.54
N ARG A 33 0.61 -10.33 1.58
CA ARG A 33 -0.81 -9.99 1.49
C ARG A 33 -1.52 -10.54 2.74
N ASN A 34 -2.37 -9.73 3.37
CA ASN A 34 -3.18 -10.18 4.50
C ASN A 34 -4.42 -10.96 4.01
N SER A 35 -5.34 -11.30 4.93
CA SER A 35 -6.60 -11.98 4.61
C SER A 35 -7.51 -11.21 3.65
N ASP A 36 -7.39 -9.89 3.61
CA ASP A 36 -8.17 -9.01 2.74
C ASP A 36 -7.47 -8.78 1.39
N GLY A 37 -6.33 -9.44 1.15
CA GLY A 37 -5.56 -9.30 -0.09
C GLY A 37 -4.77 -8.00 -0.19
N VAL A 38 -4.64 -7.22 0.90
CA VAL A 38 -3.94 -5.93 0.89
C VAL A 38 -2.49 -6.05 1.37
N THR A 39 -1.64 -5.13 0.90
CA THR A 39 -0.21 -5.09 1.21
C THR A 39 0.06 -4.43 2.56
N PRO A 40 1.25 -4.64 3.16
CA PRO A 40 1.71 -3.86 4.30
C PRO A 40 1.60 -2.35 4.08
N LEU A 41 1.92 -1.88 2.86
CA LEU A 41 1.85 -0.46 2.52
C LEU A 41 0.41 0.05 2.62
N VAL A 42 -0.53 -0.59 1.91
CA VAL A 42 -1.94 -0.22 1.94
C VAL A 42 -2.53 -0.37 3.35
N SER A 43 -2.15 -1.41 4.08
CA SER A 43 -2.56 -1.59 5.47
C SER A 43 -2.05 -0.46 6.37
N ALA A 44 -0.84 0.06 6.16
CA ALA A 44 -0.33 1.18 6.94
C ALA A 44 -1.08 2.49 6.64
N VAL A 45 -1.48 2.70 5.38
CA VAL A 45 -2.35 3.82 4.99
C VAL A 45 -3.72 3.71 5.67
N TYR A 46 -4.38 2.55 5.61
CA TYR A 46 -5.67 2.33 6.27
C TYR A 46 -5.62 2.59 7.79
N GLN A 47 -4.48 2.32 8.41
CA GLN A 47 -4.27 2.49 9.85
C GLN A 47 -3.76 3.89 10.22
N GLY A 48 -3.56 4.79 9.25
CA GLY A 48 -3.07 6.16 9.47
C GLY A 48 -1.64 6.23 10.02
N GLN A 49 -0.80 5.25 9.68
CA GLN A 49 0.56 5.12 10.23
C GLN A 49 1.60 5.77 9.32
N ASP A 50 1.59 7.10 9.22
CA ASP A 50 2.39 7.85 8.25
C ASP A 50 3.89 7.51 8.28
N ALA A 51 4.48 7.37 9.47
CA ALA A 51 5.89 7.02 9.61
C ALA A 51 6.21 5.63 9.02
N ILE A 52 5.29 4.68 9.19
CA ILE A 52 5.41 3.33 8.64
C ILE A 52 5.17 3.35 7.13
N VAL A 53 4.23 4.15 6.64
CA VAL A 53 3.99 4.37 5.21
C VAL A 53 5.28 4.87 4.54
N GLN A 54 5.95 5.87 5.11
CA GLN A 54 7.20 6.40 4.55
C GLN A 54 8.32 5.35 4.53
N GLU A 55 8.49 4.58 5.60
CA GLU A 55 9.47 3.48 5.65
C GLU A 55 9.20 2.43 4.56
N LEU A 56 7.93 2.02 4.40
CA LEU A 56 7.54 1.03 3.41
C LEU A 56 7.74 1.55 1.98
N ILE A 57 7.41 2.81 1.69
CA ILE A 57 7.65 3.43 0.37
C ILE A 57 9.14 3.48 0.04
N GLN A 58 10.00 3.81 1.02
CA GLN A 58 11.45 3.86 0.82
C GLN A 58 12.04 2.50 0.46
N ARG A 59 11.54 1.43 1.08
CA ARG A 59 12.02 0.05 0.82
C ARG A 59 11.40 -0.54 -0.43
N ARG A 60 10.11 -0.28 -0.64
CA ARG A 60 9.32 -0.80 -1.76
C ARG A 60 8.29 0.25 -2.20
N PRO A 61 8.64 1.06 -3.21
CA PRO A 61 7.71 2.02 -3.79
C PRO A 61 6.41 1.34 -4.25
N PRO A 62 5.28 2.07 -4.30
CA PRO A 62 4.03 1.54 -4.83
C PRO A 62 4.23 0.99 -6.25
N THR A 63 3.75 -0.22 -6.47
CA THR A 63 4.00 -0.97 -7.71
C THR A 63 2.81 -1.05 -8.64
N ASP A 64 1.61 -0.78 -8.12
CA ASP A 64 0.37 -0.79 -8.89
C ASP A 64 -0.48 0.46 -8.63
N ILE A 65 -1.53 0.65 -9.42
CA ILE A 65 -2.41 1.81 -9.33
C ILE A 65 -3.18 1.87 -8.00
N TRP A 66 -3.47 0.74 -7.36
CA TRP A 66 -4.22 0.69 -6.11
C TRP A 66 -3.39 1.21 -4.95
N GLU A 67 -2.14 0.74 -4.87
CA GLU A 67 -1.16 1.22 -3.91
C GLU A 67 -0.86 2.69 -4.15
N ALA A 68 -0.64 3.07 -5.41
CA ALA A 68 -0.36 4.45 -5.78
C ALA A 68 -1.52 5.40 -5.46
N ALA A 69 -2.77 4.97 -5.69
CA ALA A 69 -3.96 5.70 -5.31
C ALA A 69 -4.08 5.82 -3.78
N ALA A 70 -3.76 4.75 -3.05
CA ALA A 70 -3.80 4.75 -1.59
C ALA A 70 -2.75 5.70 -0.96
N VAL A 71 -1.54 5.79 -1.53
CA VAL A 71 -0.47 6.66 -1.01
C VAL A 71 -0.40 8.05 -1.68
N GLY A 72 -1.23 8.30 -2.69
CA GLY A 72 -1.25 9.58 -3.42
C GLY A 72 -0.06 9.80 -4.36
N THR A 73 0.56 8.74 -4.89
CA THR A 73 1.70 8.84 -5.80
C THR A 73 1.23 8.95 -7.26
N SER A 74 1.10 10.19 -7.77
CA SER A 74 0.56 10.45 -9.11
C SER A 74 1.39 9.86 -10.25
N SER A 75 2.71 9.68 -10.10
CA SER A 75 3.57 9.18 -11.19
C SER A 75 3.27 7.73 -11.60
N VAL A 76 2.98 6.85 -10.64
CA VAL A 76 2.59 5.47 -10.90
C VAL A 76 1.18 5.43 -11.51
N ILE A 77 0.26 6.25 -11.00
CA ILE A 77 -1.10 6.36 -11.54
C ILE A 77 -1.07 6.78 -13.01
N THR A 78 -0.32 7.83 -13.36
CA THR A 78 -0.20 8.29 -14.75
C THR A 78 0.36 7.19 -15.66
N ARG A 79 1.44 6.52 -15.22
CA ARG A 79 2.05 5.43 -15.99
C ARG A 79 1.07 4.28 -16.24
N GLU A 80 0.34 3.85 -15.23
CA GLU A 80 -0.60 2.72 -15.36
C GLU A 80 -1.79 3.07 -16.26
N ILE A 81 -2.32 4.29 -16.16
CA ILE A 81 -3.39 4.79 -17.06
C ILE A 81 -2.90 4.91 -18.51
N GLU A 82 -1.65 5.34 -18.72
CA GLU A 82 -1.05 5.38 -20.07
C GLU A 82 -0.91 3.98 -20.69
N GLN A 83 -0.65 2.95 -19.86
CA GLN A 83 -0.52 1.57 -20.31
C GLN A 83 -1.88 0.90 -20.55
N ASP A 84 -2.84 1.11 -19.65
CA ASP A 84 -4.22 0.64 -19.79
C ASP A 84 -5.21 1.69 -19.28
N PRO A 85 -5.82 2.48 -20.19
CA PRO A 85 -6.82 3.46 -19.80
C PRO A 85 -8.05 2.86 -19.11
N ASN A 86 -8.36 1.58 -19.31
CA ASN A 86 -9.51 0.92 -18.67
C ASN A 86 -9.23 0.54 -17.22
N ILE A 87 -7.98 0.62 -16.76
CA ILE A 87 -7.60 0.27 -15.39
C ILE A 87 -8.37 1.10 -14.34
N ILE A 88 -8.81 2.31 -14.70
CA ILE A 88 -9.63 3.19 -13.86
C ILE A 88 -11.02 2.61 -13.54
N HIS A 89 -11.48 1.62 -14.32
CA HIS A 89 -12.77 0.95 -14.14
C HIS A 89 -12.64 -0.43 -13.48
N GLN A 90 -11.42 -0.88 -13.20
CA GLN A 90 -11.17 -2.14 -12.52
C GLN A 90 -11.22 -1.95 -11.00
N THR A 91 -11.39 -3.04 -10.26
CA THR A 91 -11.40 -3.02 -8.80
C THR A 91 -10.14 -3.66 -8.25
N SER A 92 -9.64 -3.11 -7.14
CA SER A 92 -8.63 -3.73 -6.30
C SER A 92 -9.12 -5.08 -5.72
N PRO A 93 -8.22 -5.89 -5.12
CA PRO A 93 -8.60 -7.16 -4.49
C PRO A 93 -9.68 -7.05 -3.40
N ASP A 94 -9.77 -5.90 -2.73
CA ASP A 94 -10.78 -5.56 -1.72
C ASP A 94 -12.01 -4.83 -2.31
N GLY A 95 -12.11 -4.70 -3.63
CA GLY A 95 -13.32 -4.28 -4.35
C GLY A 95 -13.41 -2.79 -4.67
N TRP A 96 -12.34 -2.02 -4.52
CA TRP A 96 -12.34 -0.56 -4.73
C TRP A 96 -11.83 -0.14 -6.10
N LEU A 97 -12.49 0.86 -6.70
CA LEU A 97 -11.97 1.58 -7.86
C LEU A 97 -10.79 2.48 -7.44
N PRO A 98 -9.86 2.82 -8.35
CA PRO A 98 -8.63 3.49 -7.93
C PRO A 98 -8.96 4.93 -7.56
N LEU A 99 -9.92 5.53 -8.27
CA LEU A 99 -10.50 6.83 -7.94
C LEU A 99 -11.15 6.86 -6.56
N HIS A 100 -11.80 5.77 -6.13
CA HIS A 100 -12.38 5.72 -4.79
C HIS A 100 -11.30 5.72 -3.71
N LEU A 101 -10.19 5.00 -3.91
CA LEU A 101 -9.05 5.01 -2.99
C LEU A 101 -8.42 6.41 -2.92
N ALA A 102 -8.15 7.04 -4.06
CA ALA A 102 -7.59 8.40 -4.10
C ALA A 102 -8.48 9.42 -3.38
N CYS A 103 -9.80 9.35 -3.58
CA CYS A 103 -10.76 10.19 -2.85
C CYS A 103 -10.80 9.88 -1.35
N PHE A 104 -10.84 8.59 -0.99
CA PHE A 104 -10.97 8.13 0.39
C PHE A 104 -9.78 8.57 1.26
N PHE A 105 -8.57 8.51 0.71
CA PHE A 105 -7.34 8.90 1.41
C PHE A 105 -6.98 10.39 1.26
N GLY A 106 -7.84 11.17 0.59
CA GLY A 106 -7.66 12.62 0.52
C GLY A 106 -6.55 13.05 -0.44
N HIS A 107 -6.37 12.33 -1.54
CA HIS A 107 -5.40 12.63 -2.60
C HIS A 107 -6.09 13.15 -3.88
N PRO A 108 -6.64 14.38 -3.89
CA PRO A 108 -7.37 14.91 -5.04
C PRO A 108 -6.50 15.14 -6.29
N GLY A 109 -5.17 15.22 -6.14
CA GLY A 109 -4.22 15.26 -7.27
C GLY A 109 -3.87 13.88 -7.84
N ALA A 110 -4.40 12.82 -7.23
CA ALA A 110 -4.34 11.43 -7.68
C ALA A 110 -5.74 10.91 -8.11
N ALA A 111 -6.76 11.78 -8.06
CA ALA A 111 -8.14 11.54 -8.48
C ALA A 111 -8.40 12.08 -9.90
#